data_AF-A0A9Q6ELH6-F1
#
_entry.id   AF-A0A9Q6ELH6-F1
#
_cell.length_a   1.000
_cell.length_b   1.000
_cell.length_c   1.000
_cell.angle_alpha   90.00
_cell.angle_beta   90.00
_cell.angle_gamma   90.00
#
_symmetry.space_group_name_H-M   'P 1'
#
loop_
_entity.id
_entity.type
_entity.pdbx_description
1 polymer ?
#
loop_
_entity_poly.entity_id
_entity_poly.type
_entity_poly.pdbx_seq_one_letter_code
_entity_poly.pdbx_strand_id
1 'polypeptide(L)'
;MLEPIYFLIRGIQPLLVPICFVIAWGVSILAILNIWAAARDSVATAKQMHQIPCAGCQYFTDNYRLKCTVHPSIANTEEAIDCSDYQPKTNPYLY
;
A
#
# COMPACT_ATOMS: atom_id res chain seq x y z
N MET A 1 13.70 -25.48 -50.49
CA MET A 1 12.61 -24.57 -50.03
C MET A 1 12.85 -23.98 -48.63
N LEU A 2 13.75 -24.51 -47.79
CA LEU A 2 14.06 -23.97 -46.46
C LEU A 2 15.24 -22.97 -46.41
N GLU A 3 16.04 -22.87 -47.47
CA GLU A 3 17.25 -22.03 -47.51
C GLU A 3 17.01 -20.51 -47.36
N PRO A 4 15.97 -19.89 -47.95
CA PRO A 4 15.76 -18.45 -47.77
C PRO A 4 15.34 -18.12 -46.33
N ILE A 5 14.64 -19.03 -45.67
CA ILE A 5 14.19 -18.89 -44.28
C ILE A 5 15.39 -18.93 -43.34
N TYR A 6 16.35 -19.83 -43.58
CA TYR A 6 17.58 -19.93 -42.78
C TYR A 6 18.45 -18.66 -42.89
N PHE A 7 18.55 -18.08 -44.09
CA PHE A 7 19.31 -16.86 -44.34
C PHE A 7 18.72 -15.64 -43.61
N LEU A 8 17.38 -15.52 -43.62
CA LEU A 8 16.64 -14.49 -42.90
C LEU A 8 16.81 -14.62 -41.37
N ILE A 9 16.74 -15.84 -40.84
CA ILE A 9 16.92 -16.08 -39.39
C ILE A 9 18.34 -15.69 -38.95
N ARG A 10 19.39 -16.07 -39.70
CA ARG A 10 20.78 -15.70 -39.39
C ARG A 10 21.00 -14.18 -39.37
N GLY A 11 20.32 -13.44 -40.24
CA GLY A 11 20.41 -11.98 -40.29
C GLY A 11 19.72 -11.29 -39.11
N ILE A 12 18.62 -11.86 -38.61
CA ILE A 12 17.80 -11.28 -37.53
C ILE A 12 18.28 -11.70 -36.14
N GLN A 13 18.91 -12.86 -36.02
CA GLN A 13 19.46 -13.40 -34.77
C GLN A 13 20.33 -12.43 -33.94
N PRO A 14 21.23 -11.60 -34.52
CA PRO A 14 21.99 -10.63 -33.73
C PRO A 14 21.13 -9.50 -33.16
N LEU A 15 19.98 -9.19 -33.77
CA LEU A 15 19.03 -8.18 -33.29
C LEU A 15 18.08 -8.74 -32.22
N LEU A 16 17.85 -10.05 -32.24
CA LEU A 16 16.94 -10.72 -31.32
C LEU A 16 17.46 -10.70 -29.88
N VAL A 17 18.77 -10.85 -29.69
CA VAL A 17 19.42 -10.82 -28.37
C VAL A 17 19.25 -9.47 -27.65
N PRO A 18 19.57 -8.30 -28.24
CA PRO A 18 19.36 -7.01 -27.58
C PRO A 18 17.88 -6.70 -27.38
N ILE A 19 16.99 -7.11 -28.29
CA ILE A 19 15.54 -6.93 -28.12
C ILE A 19 15.03 -7.71 -26.91
N CYS A 20 15.40 -8.99 -26.77
CA CYS A 20 15.03 -9.79 -25.61
C CYS A 20 15.58 -9.20 -24.32
N PHE A 21 16.80 -8.65 -24.34
CA PHE A 21 17.38 -7.99 -23.18
C PHE A 21 16.58 -6.75 -22.77
N VAL A 22 16.24 -5.87 -23.71
CA VAL A 22 15.43 -4.67 -23.44
C VAL A 22 14.06 -5.05 -22.90
N ILE A 23 13.41 -6.07 -23.48
CA ILE A 23 12.10 -6.54 -23.00
C ILE A 23 12.21 -7.10 -21.58
N ALA A 24 13.19 -7.96 -21.31
CA ALA A 24 13.40 -8.56 -20.00
C ALA A 24 13.62 -7.47 -18.94
N TRP A 25 14.50 -6.51 -19.21
CA TRP A 25 14.74 -5.37 -18.31
C TRP A 25 13.52 -4.48 -18.16
N GLY A 26 12.78 -4.21 -19.24
CA GLY A 26 11.54 -3.44 -19.18
C GLY A 26 10.50 -4.09 -18.26
N VAL A 27 10.31 -5.41 -18.37
CA VAL A 27 9.41 -6.18 -17.50
C VAL A 27 9.92 -6.18 -16.06
N SER A 28 11.22 -6.39 -15.83
CA SER A 28 11.80 -6.34 -14.48
C SER A 28 11.61 -4.97 -13.82
N ILE A 29 11.88 -3.88 -14.54
CA ILE A 29 11.69 -2.52 -14.03
C ILE A 29 10.21 -2.28 -13.72
N LEU A 30 9.30 -2.66 -14.63
CA LEU A 30 7.87 -2.51 -14.40
C LEU A 30 7.41 -3.30 -13.17
N ALA A 31 7.91 -4.52 -12.97
CA ALA A 31 7.61 -5.33 -11.78
C ALA A 31 8.10 -4.64 -10.50
N ILE A 32 9.33 -4.13 -10.49
CA ILE A 32 9.91 -3.41 -9.35
C ILE A 32 9.09 -2.16 -9.03
N LEU A 33 8.70 -1.38 -10.04
CA LEU A 33 7.89 -0.16 -9.85
C LEU A 33 6.51 -0.48 -9.27
N ASN A 34 5.85 -1.54 -9.74
CA ASN A 34 4.56 -1.96 -9.18
C ASN A 34 4.67 -2.40 -7.73
N ILE A 35 5.69 -3.20 -7.39
CA ILE A 35 5.94 -3.62 -6.00
C ILE A 35 6.22 -2.40 -5.12
N TRP A 36 7.02 -1.45 -5.61
CA TRP A 36 7.34 -0.23 -4.87
C TRP A 36 6.11 0.66 -4.67
N ALA A 37 5.26 0.82 -5.69
CA ALA A 37 4.00 1.55 -5.58
C ALA A 37 3.07 0.90 -4.55
N ALA A 38 2.86 -0.42 -4.63
CA ALA A 38 2.04 -1.14 -3.65
C ALA A 38 2.60 -1.05 -2.22
N ALA A 39 3.92 -1.10 -2.06
CA ALA A 39 4.57 -0.90 -0.77
C ALA A 39 4.37 0.53 -0.24
N ARG A 40 4.47 1.55 -1.11
CA ARG A 40 4.22 2.95 -0.75
C ARG A 40 2.78 3.18 -0.32
N ASP A 41 1.82 2.62 -1.06
CA ASP A 41 0.40 2.74 -0.75
C ASP A 41 0.05 2.04 0.57
N SER A 42 0.56 0.83 0.80
CA SER A 42 0.34 0.13 2.07
C SER A 42 0.96 0.87 3.26
N VAL A 43 2.14 1.49 3.10
CA VAL A 43 2.75 2.35 4.12
C VAL A 43 1.94 3.63 4.33
N ALA A 44 1.40 4.24 3.28
CA ALA A 44 0.55 5.42 3.38
C ALA A 44 -0.73 5.11 4.14
N THR A 45 -1.41 4.01 3.81
CA THR A 45 -2.59 3.52 4.53
C THR A 45 -2.27 3.18 5.98
N ALA A 46 -1.15 2.50 6.25
CA ALA A 46 -0.73 2.20 7.61
C ALA A 46 -0.43 3.47 8.41
N LYS A 47 0.21 4.47 7.79
CA LYS A 47 0.47 5.77 8.41
C LYS A 47 -0.84 6.50 8.72
N GLN A 48 -1.81 6.46 7.80
CA GLN A 48 -3.13 7.05 8.00
C GLN A 48 -3.88 6.37 9.15
N MET A 49 -3.83 5.04 9.24
CA MET A 49 -4.38 4.32 10.40
C MET A 49 -3.70 4.71 11.72
N HIS A 50 -2.39 4.99 11.70
CA HIS A 50 -1.66 5.46 12.89
C HIS A 50 -1.99 6.92 13.27
N GLN A 51 -2.58 7.71 12.34
CA GLN A 51 -3.08 9.04 12.66
C GLN A 51 -4.42 9.00 13.42
N ILE A 52 -5.11 7.86 13.46
CA ILE A 52 -6.42 7.75 14.11
C ILE A 52 -6.21 7.68 15.64
N PRO A 53 -6.65 8.70 16.42
CA PRO A 53 -6.36 8.79 17.85
C PRO A 53 -7.29 7.93 18.72
N CYS A 54 -8.27 7.24 18.13
CA CYS A 54 -9.32 6.51 18.85
C CYS A 54 -8.79 5.52 19.91
N ALA A 55 -7.75 4.75 19.61
CA ALA A 55 -7.20 3.76 20.54
C ALA A 55 -6.69 4.39 21.87
N GLY A 56 -6.24 5.64 21.81
CA GLY A 56 -5.78 6.42 22.95
C GLY A 56 -6.85 7.28 23.62
N CYS A 57 -8.10 7.24 23.13
CA CYS A 57 -9.20 8.06 23.66
C CYS A 57 -9.90 7.39 24.85
N GLN A 58 -10.31 8.15 25.86
CA GLN A 58 -11.02 7.62 27.04
C GLN A 58 -12.42 7.07 26.70
N TYR A 59 -13.04 7.57 25.64
CA TYR A 59 -14.38 7.17 25.19
C TYR A 59 -14.36 5.91 24.31
N PHE A 60 -13.17 5.40 24.01
CA PHE A 60 -13.01 4.19 23.20
C PHE A 60 -13.21 2.94 24.06
N THR A 61 -14.24 2.18 23.73
CA THR A 61 -14.71 1.02 24.50
C THR A 61 -14.21 -0.32 23.96
N ASP A 62 -13.42 -0.31 22.90
CA ASP A 62 -12.83 -1.50 22.25
C ASP A 62 -13.84 -2.63 21.96
N ASN A 63 -15.12 -2.27 21.79
CA ASN A 63 -16.20 -3.21 21.54
C ASN A 63 -16.62 -3.11 20.07
N TYR A 64 -16.75 -4.26 19.41
CA TYR A 64 -17.13 -4.33 18.00
C TYR A 64 -18.50 -3.67 17.69
N ARG A 65 -19.42 -3.68 18.67
CA ARG A 65 -20.77 -3.08 18.52
C ARG A 65 -20.80 -1.59 18.83
N LEU A 66 -19.96 -1.17 19.76
CA LEU A 66 -19.88 0.20 20.23
C LEU A 66 -18.39 0.52 20.38
N LYS A 67 -17.79 1.03 19.30
CA LYS A 67 -16.36 1.33 19.25
C LYS A 67 -16.02 2.58 20.07
N CYS A 68 -16.87 3.60 20.00
CA CYS A 68 -16.79 4.85 20.76
C CYS A 68 -18.17 5.18 21.34
N THR A 69 -18.22 5.73 22.55
CA THR A 69 -19.47 6.11 23.22
C THR A 69 -20.06 7.42 22.71
N VAL A 70 -19.24 8.32 22.15
CA VAL A 70 -19.66 9.64 21.64
C VAL A 70 -20.06 9.55 20.18
N HIS A 71 -19.14 9.04 19.34
CA HIS A 71 -19.37 8.90 17.89
C HIS A 71 -19.10 7.47 17.42
N PRO A 72 -20.06 6.54 17.59
CA PRO A 72 -19.87 5.14 17.25
C PRO A 72 -19.73 4.87 15.74
N SER A 73 -20.27 5.73 14.88
CA SER A 73 -20.25 5.57 13.42
C SER A 73 -18.90 5.89 12.78
N ILE A 74 -18.17 6.89 13.31
CA ILE A 74 -16.89 7.36 12.76
C ILE A 74 -15.66 6.76 13.48
N ALA A 75 -15.86 5.99 14.54
CA ALA A 75 -14.78 5.43 15.32
C ALA A 75 -13.91 4.45 14.49
N ASN A 76 -12.59 4.59 14.60
CA ASN A 76 -11.58 3.84 13.84
C ASN A 76 -11.68 4.03 12.32
N THR A 77 -12.18 5.18 11.86
CA THR A 77 -12.14 5.59 10.45
C THR A 77 -11.27 6.83 10.28
N GLU A 78 -10.98 7.20 9.04
CA GLU A 78 -10.19 8.38 8.68
C GLU A 78 -10.87 9.69 9.13
N GLU A 79 -12.19 9.70 9.24
CA GLU A 79 -12.98 10.83 9.74
C GLU A 79 -12.69 11.15 11.22
N ALA A 80 -12.20 10.16 11.98
CA ALA A 80 -11.84 10.36 13.38
C ALA A 80 -10.43 10.93 13.61
N ILE A 81 -9.64 11.16 12.56
CA ILE A 81 -8.28 11.72 12.68
C ILE A 81 -8.30 13.08 13.39
N ASP A 82 -9.29 13.93 13.11
CA ASP A 82 -9.47 15.26 13.71
C ASP A 82 -10.70 15.32 14.63
N CYS A 83 -10.92 14.25 15.40
CA CYS A 83 -12.08 14.15 16.29
C CYS A 83 -12.04 15.25 17.37
N SER A 84 -13.02 16.16 17.35
CA SER A 84 -13.14 17.29 18.28
C SER A 84 -13.35 16.86 19.74
N ASP A 85 -13.91 15.67 19.96
CA ASP A 85 -14.22 15.13 21.29
C ASP A 85 -13.11 14.21 21.83
N TYR A 86 -11.95 14.19 21.16
CA TYR A 86 -10.82 13.39 21.61
C TYR A 86 -10.34 13.83 22.99
N GLN A 87 -10.31 12.87 23.93
CA GLN A 87 -9.69 13.05 25.23
C GLN A 87 -8.74 11.89 25.52
N PRO A 88 -7.45 12.15 25.82
CA PRO A 88 -6.49 11.09 26.06
C PRO A 88 -6.87 10.27 27.30
N LYS A 89 -6.64 8.96 27.27
CA LYS A 89 -6.80 8.08 28.44
C LYS A 89 -5.94 8.59 29.59
N THR A 90 -6.56 9.19 30.60
CA THR A 90 -5.89 9.54 31.85
C THR A 90 -5.55 8.27 32.61
N ASN A 91 -4.28 8.12 33.03
CA ASN A 91 -3.86 7.00 33.86
C ASN A 91 -4.63 7.04 35.18
N PRO A 92 -5.46 6.03 35.50
CA PRO A 92 -6.22 6.03 36.74
C PRO A 92 -5.33 5.93 37.98
N TYR A 93 -4.02 5.70 37.87
CA TYR A 93 -3.11 5.59 39.02
C TYR A 93 -2.30 6.86 39.33
N LEU A 94 -2.63 7.98 38.69
CA LEU A 94 -1.88 9.25 38.79
C LEU A 94 -2.60 10.32 39.65
N TYR A 95 -3.50 9.90 40.55
CA TYR A 95 -4.13 10.78 41.55
C TYR A 95 -3.33 10.86 42.84
#